data_AF-A0A418APL9-F1
#
_entry.id   AF-A0A418APL9-F1
#
_cell.length_a   1.000
_cell.length_b   1.000
_cell.length_c   1.000
_cell.angle_alpha   90.00
_cell.angle_beta   90.00
_cell.angle_gamma   90.00
#
_symmetry.space_group_name_H-M   'P 1'
#
loop_
_entity.id
_entity.type
_entity.pdbx_description
1 polymer ?
#
loop_
_entity_poly.entity_id
_entity_poly.type
_entity_poly.pdbx_seq_one_letter_code
_entity_poly.pdbx_strand_id
1 'polypeptide(L)'
;MSELSDTTKRKPAYRFTIAADVDLLKEVVLVAPFDAGYGQTTARWDEIGDNMRSIHGEAVTAICCRRRFDELLAAFKKATLKALRSSGTEEEYNDRDQLLQDIVDLVIEQCAYGAEANEKRRVTAVKEAASVVATFTDMMLESNKIKAEEVATKKEEITLAQQKLELERARYELDKAEREARFAVEKKEREVQMEFMRSTIEMMRALTK
;
A
#
# COMPACT_ATOMS: atom_id res chain seq x y z
N MET A 1 50.45 18.54 -55.35
CA MET A 1 49.01 18.26 -55.17
C MET A 1 48.87 17.47 -53.89
N SER A 2 48.09 17.81 -52.87
CA SER A 2 47.14 18.88 -52.61
C SER A 2 47.18 19.09 -51.10
N GLU A 3 47.08 20.34 -50.66
CA GLU A 3 47.09 20.73 -49.26
C GLU A 3 45.89 20.12 -48.51
N LEU A 4 46.16 19.50 -47.35
CA LEU A 4 45.16 19.16 -46.35
C LEU A 4 45.14 20.30 -45.33
N SER A 5 44.35 21.32 -45.62
CA SER A 5 43.87 22.26 -44.61
C SER A 5 42.37 22.02 -44.43
N ASP A 6 41.96 21.53 -43.26
CA ASP A 6 40.86 22.20 -42.60
C ASP A 6 40.93 22.03 -41.09
N THR A 7 40.68 23.16 -40.45
CA THR A 7 40.90 23.47 -39.05
C THR A 7 39.71 23.03 -38.22
N THR A 8 39.94 22.28 -37.14
CA THR A 8 38.94 22.00 -36.09
C THR A 8 38.65 23.28 -35.30
N LYS A 9 38.01 24.28 -35.92
CA LYS A 9 37.51 25.46 -35.22
C LYS A 9 36.28 25.06 -34.41
N ARG A 10 36.31 25.27 -33.09
CA ARG A 10 35.12 25.12 -32.23
C ARG A 10 34.00 25.97 -32.83
N LYS A 11 32.83 25.38 -33.10
CA LYS A 11 31.66 26.13 -33.58
C LYS A 11 31.39 27.28 -32.59
N PRO A 12 31.27 28.54 -33.05
CA PRO A 12 31.04 29.67 -32.17
C PRO A 12 29.72 29.51 -31.44
N ALA A 13 29.69 29.87 -30.15
CA ALA A 13 28.46 29.83 -29.36
C ALA A 13 27.46 30.85 -29.91
N TYR A 14 26.21 30.43 -30.06
CA TYR A 14 25.12 31.31 -30.47
C TYR A 14 24.93 32.43 -29.44
N ARG A 15 24.75 33.67 -29.93
CA ARG A 15 24.48 34.85 -29.10
C ARG A 15 23.03 35.29 -29.32
N PHE A 16 22.23 35.23 -28.27
CA PHE A 16 20.83 35.65 -28.31
C PHE A 16 20.72 37.18 -28.43
N THR A 17 19.89 37.61 -29.38
CA THR A 17 19.41 38.99 -29.52
C THR A 17 18.02 39.11 -28.90
N ILE A 18 17.50 40.34 -28.78
CA ILE A 18 16.13 40.53 -28.28
C ILE A 18 15.09 39.86 -29.20
N ALA A 19 15.27 39.93 -30.52
CA ALA A 19 14.40 39.27 -31.48
C ALA A 19 14.43 37.74 -31.30
N ALA A 20 15.62 37.15 -31.10
CA ALA A 20 15.75 35.72 -30.82
C ALA A 20 15.16 35.32 -29.46
N ASP A 21 15.18 36.21 -28.46
CA ASP A 21 14.49 35.99 -27.18
C ASP A 21 12.96 35.98 -27.38
N VAL A 22 12.41 36.88 -28.20
CA VAL A 22 10.98 36.91 -28.53
C VAL A 22 10.57 35.64 -29.28
N ASP A 23 11.33 35.22 -30.29
CA ASP A 23 11.05 33.99 -31.05
C ASP A 23 11.13 32.76 -30.14
N LEU A 24 12.14 32.68 -29.26
CA LEU A 24 12.24 31.62 -28.25
C LEU A 24 11.02 31.56 -27.35
N LEU A 25 10.53 32.69 -26.87
CA LEU A 25 9.37 32.74 -25.98
C LEU A 25 8.09 32.34 -26.69
N LYS A 26 7.92 32.72 -27.96
CA LYS A 26 6.79 32.25 -28.79
C LYS A 26 6.81 30.73 -28.95
N GLU A 27 7.98 30.15 -29.23
CA GLU A 27 8.13 28.69 -29.30
C GLU A 27 7.84 28.01 -27.95
N VAL A 28 8.27 28.60 -26.84
CA VAL A 28 7.96 28.08 -25.49
C VAL A 28 6.46 28.13 -25.20
N VAL A 29 5.76 29.18 -25.60
CA VAL A 29 4.29 29.25 -25.49
C VAL A 29 3.63 28.17 -26.34
N LEU A 30 4.09 27.99 -27.58
CA LEU A 30 3.49 27.05 -28.53
C LEU A 30 3.70 25.58 -28.13
N VAL A 31 4.94 25.20 -27.81
CA VAL A 31 5.32 23.81 -27.48
C VAL A 31 4.95 23.48 -26.03
N ALA A 32 4.82 24.49 -25.16
CA ALA A 32 4.46 24.36 -23.75
C ALA A 32 5.28 23.29 -23.01
N PRO A 33 6.62 23.43 -22.90
CA PRO A 33 7.49 22.42 -22.29
C PRO A 33 7.19 22.17 -20.80
N PHE A 34 6.54 23.12 -20.13
CA PHE A 34 6.10 23.05 -18.74
C PHE A 34 4.85 22.18 -18.54
N ASP A 35 4.06 21.94 -19.58
CA ASP A 35 2.90 21.03 -19.58
C ASP A 35 3.24 19.62 -20.09
N ALA A 36 4.54 19.31 -20.18
CA ALA A 36 4.97 18.00 -20.63
C ALA A 36 4.68 16.94 -19.56
N GLY A 37 4.14 15.78 -19.98
CA GLY A 37 3.99 14.63 -19.11
C GLY A 37 5.35 14.16 -18.53
N TYR A 38 5.30 13.37 -17.46
CA TYR A 38 6.52 12.86 -16.81
C TYR A 38 7.47 12.22 -17.82
N GLY A 39 8.72 12.72 -17.86
CA GLY A 39 9.76 12.25 -18.77
C GLY A 39 9.74 12.84 -20.19
N GLN A 40 8.76 13.66 -20.55
CA GLN A 40 8.62 14.22 -21.91
C GLN A 40 9.22 15.63 -22.08
N THR A 41 9.60 16.29 -20.98
CA THR A 41 10.13 17.67 -21.02
C THR A 41 11.33 17.81 -21.95
N THR A 42 12.24 16.84 -21.98
CA THR A 42 13.42 16.88 -22.86
C THR A 42 13.02 16.91 -24.33
N ALA A 43 12.09 16.05 -24.75
CA ALA A 43 11.63 15.99 -26.13
C ALA A 43 10.97 17.31 -26.57
N ARG A 44 10.21 17.96 -25.68
CA ARG A 44 9.62 19.29 -25.95
C ARG A 44 10.69 20.38 -26.11
N TRP A 45 11.78 20.31 -25.34
CA TRP A 45 12.91 21.22 -25.54
C TRP A 45 13.71 20.93 -26.82
N ASP A 46 13.80 19.66 -27.23
CA ASP A 46 14.41 19.28 -28.50
C ASP A 46 13.64 19.87 -29.68
N GLU A 47 12.30 19.80 -29.66
CA GLU A 47 11.41 20.43 -30.64
C GLU A 47 11.61 21.96 -30.71
N ILE A 48 11.62 22.65 -29.57
CA ILE A 48 11.93 24.10 -29.51
C ILE A 48 13.32 24.39 -30.10
N GLY A 49 14.30 23.54 -29.79
CA GLY A 49 15.66 23.66 -30.30
C GLY A 49 15.73 23.54 -31.83
N ASP A 50 14.96 22.64 -32.42
CA ASP A 50 14.89 22.43 -33.87
C ASP A 50 14.16 23.58 -34.57
N ASN A 51 13.05 24.06 -34.00
CA ASN A 51 12.32 25.22 -34.51
C ASN A 51 13.21 26.47 -34.51
N MET A 52 13.89 26.75 -33.39
CA MET A 52 14.80 27.88 -33.26
C MET A 52 16.02 27.78 -34.19
N ARG A 53 16.51 26.55 -34.43
CA ARG A 53 17.60 26.30 -35.38
C ARG A 53 17.19 26.61 -36.81
N SER A 54 15.93 26.35 -37.17
CA SER A 54 15.42 26.68 -38.52
C SER A 54 15.42 28.19 -38.80
N ILE A 55 15.23 29.01 -37.77
CA ILE A 55 15.14 30.47 -37.87
C ILE A 55 16.55 31.11 -37.75
N HIS A 56 17.36 30.65 -36.80
CA HIS A 56 18.62 31.33 -36.43
C HIS A 56 19.90 30.55 -36.75
N GLY A 57 19.78 29.35 -37.34
CA GLY A 57 20.90 28.56 -37.86
C GLY A 57 21.46 27.49 -36.90
N GLU A 58 22.41 26.70 -37.40
CA GLU A 58 22.92 25.48 -36.75
C GLU A 58 23.56 25.64 -35.37
N ALA A 59 23.94 26.87 -35.00
CA ALA A 59 24.57 27.14 -33.70
C ALA A 59 23.58 27.05 -32.53
N VAL A 60 22.28 27.07 -32.82
CA VAL A 60 21.22 26.94 -31.81
C VAL A 60 20.97 25.48 -31.47
N THR A 61 20.81 25.21 -30.18
CA THR A 61 20.55 23.88 -29.61
C THR A 61 19.46 23.95 -28.54
N ALA A 62 18.76 22.86 -28.31
CA ALA A 62 17.76 22.73 -27.23
C ALA A 62 18.32 23.16 -25.86
N ILE A 63 19.57 22.79 -25.57
CA ILE A 63 20.26 23.12 -24.31
C ILE A 63 20.44 24.64 -24.17
N CYS A 64 20.89 25.34 -25.23
CA CYS A 64 21.08 26.78 -25.14
C CYS A 64 19.75 27.55 -25.08
N CYS A 65 18.71 27.08 -25.79
CA CYS A 65 17.35 27.62 -25.70
C CYS A 65 16.80 27.49 -24.28
N ARG A 66 16.86 26.30 -23.69
CA ARG A 66 16.41 26.07 -22.31
C ARG A 66 17.15 26.95 -21.31
N ARG A 67 18.48 27.00 -21.38
CA ARG A 67 19.29 27.84 -20.50
C ARG A 67 18.92 29.32 -20.65
N ARG A 68 18.74 29.80 -21.89
CA ARG A 68 18.37 31.19 -22.14
C ARG A 68 16.99 31.53 -21.58
N PHE A 69 16.01 30.64 -21.77
CA PHE A 69 14.69 30.78 -21.18
C PHE A 69 14.77 30.87 -19.65
N ASP A 70 15.52 29.97 -19.00
CA ASP A 70 15.68 29.98 -17.54
C ASP A 70 16.30 31.29 -17.04
N GLU A 71 17.29 31.84 -17.75
CA GLU A 71 17.89 33.16 -17.46
C GLU A 71 16.87 34.30 -17.59
N LEU A 72 16.09 34.32 -18.67
CA LEU A 72 15.06 35.34 -18.91
C LEU A 72 13.97 35.28 -17.83
N LEU A 73 13.47 34.09 -17.53
CA LEU A 73 12.45 33.88 -16.50
C LEU A 73 12.96 34.29 -15.12
N ALA A 74 14.21 33.94 -14.78
CA ALA A 74 14.82 34.33 -13.52
C ALA A 74 15.01 35.85 -13.41
N ALA A 75 15.41 36.50 -14.50
CA ALA A 75 15.56 37.96 -14.54
C ALA A 75 14.21 38.69 -14.50
N PHE A 76 13.17 38.13 -15.13
CA PHE A 76 11.79 38.65 -15.06
C PHE A 76 11.24 38.61 -13.65
N LYS A 77 11.33 37.44 -12.99
CA LYS A 77 10.87 37.26 -11.60
C LYS A 77 11.60 38.17 -10.60
N LYS A 78 12.82 38.61 -10.91
CA LYS A 78 13.61 39.54 -10.10
C LYS A 78 13.42 41.01 -10.50
N ALA A 79 12.59 41.30 -11.50
CA ALA A 79 12.43 42.62 -12.11
C ALA A 79 13.75 43.23 -12.63
N THR A 80 14.70 42.39 -13.06
CA THR A 80 16.04 42.80 -13.53
C THR A 80 16.21 42.71 -15.05
N LEU A 81 15.14 42.50 -15.84
CA LEU A 81 15.24 42.39 -17.31
C LEU A 81 15.83 43.63 -17.98
N LYS A 82 15.66 44.82 -17.39
CA LYS A 82 16.25 46.06 -17.90
C LYS A 82 17.78 46.00 -17.98
N ALA A 83 18.42 45.20 -17.11
CA ALA A 83 19.88 45.01 -17.12
C ALA A 83 20.38 44.13 -18.29
N LEU A 84 19.48 43.44 -18.99
CA LEU A 84 19.79 42.61 -20.16
C LEU A 84 19.59 43.35 -21.49
N ARG A 85 19.16 44.62 -21.47
CA ARG A 85 19.01 45.46 -22.68
C ARG A 85 20.40 45.75 -23.25
N SER A 86 20.67 45.31 -24.47
CA SER A 86 21.96 45.53 -25.16
C SER A 86 21.76 46.25 -26.50
N SER A 87 20.85 45.75 -27.33
CA SER A 87 20.36 46.39 -28.56
C SER A 87 18.94 45.89 -28.84
N GLY A 88 18.02 46.79 -29.17
CA GLY A 88 16.61 46.46 -29.39
C GLY A 88 15.72 47.70 -29.33
N THR A 89 14.56 47.61 -29.96
CA THR A 89 13.48 48.60 -29.90
C THR A 89 12.67 48.44 -28.62
N GLU A 90 11.99 49.50 -28.19
CA GLU A 90 11.09 49.40 -27.03
C GLU A 90 9.94 48.42 -27.29
N GLU A 91 9.49 48.30 -28.54
CA GLU A 91 8.49 47.30 -28.95
C GLU A 91 8.98 45.87 -28.71
N GLU A 92 10.19 45.52 -29.16
CA GLU A 92 10.76 44.17 -28.94
C GLU A 92 10.95 43.86 -27.44
N TYR A 93 11.31 44.85 -26.62
CA TYR A 93 11.41 44.66 -25.17
C TYR A 93 10.04 44.43 -24.53
N ASN A 94 9.01 45.17 -24.96
CA ASN A 94 7.65 45.01 -24.46
C ASN A 94 7.07 43.65 -24.84
N ASP A 95 7.28 43.20 -26.08
CA ASP A 95 6.82 41.89 -26.55
C ASP A 95 7.43 40.76 -25.71
N ARG A 96 8.74 40.82 -25.44
CA ARG A 96 9.43 39.85 -24.58
C ARG A 96 8.84 39.85 -23.17
N ASP A 97 8.67 41.02 -22.58
CA ASP A 97 8.21 41.17 -21.21
C ASP A 97 6.75 40.70 -21.06
N GLN A 98 5.90 40.96 -22.06
CA GLN A 98 4.52 40.47 -22.12
C GLN A 98 4.46 38.94 -22.26
N LEU A 99 5.24 38.36 -23.18
CA LEU A 99 5.30 36.90 -23.33
C LEU A 99 5.77 36.21 -22.05
N LEU A 100 6.73 36.80 -21.33
CA LEU A 100 7.18 36.27 -20.04
C LEU A 100 6.08 36.34 -18.98
N GLN A 101 5.29 37.43 -18.95
CA GLN A 101 4.14 37.54 -18.06
C GLN A 101 3.08 36.47 -18.39
N ASP A 102 2.72 36.33 -19.66
CA ASP A 102 1.72 35.36 -20.12
C ASP A 102 2.15 33.92 -19.80
N ILE A 103 3.43 33.57 -20.00
CA ILE A 103 3.97 32.25 -19.64
C ILE A 103 3.91 32.03 -18.12
N VAL A 104 4.23 33.04 -17.31
CA VAL A 104 4.14 32.93 -15.84
C VAL A 104 2.70 32.68 -15.41
N ASP A 105 1.75 33.44 -15.95
CA ASP A 105 0.34 33.31 -15.60
C ASP A 105 -0.22 31.94 -16.03
N LEU A 106 0.12 31.48 -17.24
CA LEU A 106 -0.26 30.16 -17.73
C LEU A 106 0.30 29.03 -16.86
N VAL A 107 1.58 29.11 -16.46
CA VAL A 107 2.19 28.10 -15.58
C VAL A 107 1.53 28.09 -14.19
N ILE A 108 1.21 29.26 -13.64
CA ILE A 108 0.52 29.39 -12.36
C ILE A 108 -0.89 28.78 -12.42
N GLU A 109 -1.66 29.10 -13.47
CA GLU A 109 -3.01 28.57 -13.67
C GLU A 109 -2.99 27.05 -13.84
N GLN A 110 -2.05 26.51 -14.61
CA GLN A 110 -1.86 25.06 -14.80
C GLN A 110 -1.50 24.36 -13.47
N CYS A 111 -0.65 24.98 -12.64
CA CYS A 111 -0.28 24.45 -11.32
C CYS A 111 -1.48 24.42 -10.36
N ALA A 112 -2.31 25.46 -10.37
CA ALA A 112 -3.52 25.53 -9.54
C ALA A 112 -4.53 24.45 -9.94
N TYR A 113 -4.81 24.29 -11.24
CA TYR A 113 -5.73 23.27 -11.73
C TYR A 113 -5.22 21.84 -11.47
N GLY A 114 -3.92 21.62 -11.65
CA GLY A 114 -3.25 20.36 -11.34
C GLY A 114 -3.32 20.01 -9.85
N ALA A 115 -3.15 20.99 -8.96
CA ALA A 115 -3.24 20.80 -7.52
C ALA A 115 -4.65 20.36 -7.09
N GLU A 116 -5.70 21.01 -7.62
CA GLU A 116 -7.09 20.62 -7.32
C GLU A 116 -7.44 19.22 -7.82
N ALA A 117 -7.03 18.88 -9.04
CA ALA A 117 -7.27 17.55 -9.62
C ALA A 117 -6.54 16.45 -8.84
N ASN A 118 -5.30 16.71 -8.40
CA ASN A 118 -4.52 15.78 -7.60
C ASN A 118 -5.13 15.59 -6.21
N GLU A 119 -5.58 16.67 -5.56
CA GLU A 119 -6.23 16.58 -4.25
C GLU A 119 -7.53 15.77 -4.33
N LYS A 120 -8.36 15.99 -5.35
CA LYS A 120 -9.57 15.19 -5.59
C LYS A 120 -9.23 13.70 -5.76
N ARG A 121 -8.21 13.36 -6.56
CA ARG A 121 -7.75 11.96 -6.72
C ARG A 121 -7.27 11.36 -5.40
N ARG A 122 -6.49 12.12 -4.63
CA ARG A 122 -5.96 11.68 -3.33
C ARG A 122 -7.10 11.40 -2.33
N VAL A 123 -8.07 12.29 -2.24
CA VAL A 123 -9.25 12.11 -1.38
C VAL A 123 -10.05 10.87 -1.77
N THR A 124 -10.26 10.62 -3.07
CA THR A 124 -10.96 9.42 -3.55
C THR A 124 -10.18 8.15 -3.18
N ALA A 125 -8.88 8.10 -3.44
CA ALA A 125 -8.04 6.95 -3.11
C ALA A 125 -8.03 6.65 -1.59
N VAL A 126 -7.99 7.70 -0.75
CA VAL A 126 -8.07 7.54 0.72
C VAL A 126 -9.42 6.99 1.15
N LYS A 127 -10.53 7.44 0.56
CA LYS A 127 -11.87 6.93 0.85
C LYS A 127 -12.00 5.45 0.48
N GLU A 128 -11.49 5.05 -0.68
CA GLU A 128 -11.49 3.66 -1.13
C GLU A 128 -10.66 2.78 -0.18
N ALA A 129 -9.45 3.21 0.18
CA ALA A 129 -8.61 2.49 1.13
C ALA A 129 -9.27 2.34 2.52
N ALA A 130 -9.90 3.41 3.03
CA ALA A 130 -10.62 3.38 4.29
C ALA A 130 -11.82 2.40 4.26
N SER A 131 -12.55 2.35 3.14
CA SER A 131 -13.65 1.39 2.96
C SER A 131 -13.15 -0.06 3.00
N VAL A 132 -12.04 -0.37 2.33
CA VAL A 132 -11.45 -1.72 2.35
C VAL A 132 -11.00 -2.10 3.77
N VAL A 133 -10.32 -1.19 4.48
CA VAL A 133 -9.87 -1.43 5.85
C VAL A 133 -11.04 -1.67 6.81
N ALA A 134 -12.12 -0.90 6.68
CA ALA A 134 -13.33 -1.10 7.48
C ALA A 134 -13.91 -2.50 7.28
N THR A 135 -14.10 -2.94 6.02
CA THR A 135 -14.62 -4.28 5.73
C THR A 135 -13.73 -5.40 6.27
N PHE A 136 -12.41 -5.26 6.16
CA PHE A 136 -11.48 -6.27 6.67
C PHE A 136 -11.50 -6.34 8.20
N THR A 137 -11.66 -5.18 8.87
CA THR A 137 -11.76 -5.11 10.33
C THR A 137 -13.03 -5.82 10.83
N ASP A 138 -14.17 -5.57 10.17
CA ASP A 138 -15.43 -6.24 10.51
C ASP A 138 -15.33 -7.76 10.32
N MET A 139 -14.73 -8.21 9.22
CA MET A 139 -14.48 -9.64 8.98
C MET A 139 -13.60 -10.26 10.07
N MET A 140 -12.57 -9.55 10.54
CA MET A 140 -11.68 -10.04 11.60
C MET A 140 -12.39 -10.15 12.95
N LEU A 141 -13.25 -9.18 13.28
CA LEU A 141 -14.06 -9.22 14.50
C LEU A 141 -15.02 -10.41 14.50
N GLU A 142 -15.73 -10.64 13.39
CA GLU A 142 -16.64 -11.79 13.28
C GLU A 142 -15.88 -13.13 13.35
N SER A 143 -14.70 -13.23 12.72
CA SER A 143 -13.86 -14.42 12.81
C SER A 143 -13.41 -14.70 14.25
N ASN A 144 -13.05 -13.67 15.00
CA ASN A 144 -12.64 -13.82 16.40
C ASN A 144 -13.81 -14.26 17.27
N LYS A 145 -15.02 -13.75 17.01
CA LYS A 145 -16.24 -14.15 17.71
C LYS A 145 -16.58 -15.63 17.47
N ILE A 146 -16.57 -16.08 16.22
CA ILE A 146 -16.81 -17.50 15.87
C ILE A 146 -15.81 -18.41 16.57
N LYS A 147 -14.51 -18.06 16.55
CA LYS A 147 -13.48 -18.85 17.24
C LYS A 147 -13.71 -18.91 18.75
N ALA A 148 -14.17 -17.82 19.37
CA ALA A 148 -14.47 -17.80 20.79
C ALA A 148 -15.65 -18.72 21.14
N GLU A 149 -16.71 -18.70 20.31
CA GLU A 149 -17.88 -19.58 20.46
C GLU A 149 -17.49 -21.06 20.28
N GLU A 150 -16.71 -21.40 19.25
CA GLU A 150 -16.22 -22.77 19.02
C GLU A 150 -15.39 -23.29 20.20
N VAL A 151 -14.54 -22.44 20.77
CA VAL A 151 -13.72 -22.79 21.95
C VAL A 151 -14.63 -23.01 23.17
N ALA A 152 -15.67 -22.22 23.35
CA ALA A 152 -16.63 -22.40 24.43
C ALA A 152 -17.37 -23.74 24.30
N THR A 153 -17.91 -24.04 23.12
CA THR A 153 -18.62 -25.31 22.87
C THR A 153 -17.72 -26.52 23.10
N LYS A 154 -16.47 -26.50 22.61
CA LYS A 154 -15.51 -27.59 22.83
C LYS A 154 -15.20 -27.80 24.31
N LYS A 155 -15.13 -26.72 25.11
CA LYS A 155 -14.90 -26.83 26.56
C LYS A 155 -16.10 -27.48 27.28
N GLU A 156 -17.32 -27.12 26.89
CA GLU A 156 -18.53 -27.75 27.43
C GLU A 156 -18.60 -29.24 27.07
N GLU A 157 -18.30 -29.60 25.83
CA GLU A 157 -18.23 -31.00 25.38
C GLU A 157 -17.21 -31.82 26.17
N ILE A 158 -16.02 -31.28 26.39
CA ILE A 158 -14.97 -31.93 27.21
C ILE A 158 -15.46 -32.14 28.64
N THR A 159 -16.13 -31.13 29.22
CA THR A 159 -16.65 -31.19 30.59
C THR A 159 -17.72 -32.28 30.72
N LEU A 160 -18.67 -32.33 29.77
CA LEU A 160 -19.70 -33.36 29.73
C LEU A 160 -19.11 -34.76 29.52
N ALA A 161 -18.08 -34.90 28.68
CA ALA A 161 -17.40 -36.16 28.46
C ALA A 161 -16.71 -36.66 29.75
N GLN A 162 -16.07 -35.76 30.50
CA GLN A 162 -15.47 -36.08 31.81
C GLN A 162 -16.52 -36.55 32.82
N GLN A 163 -17.65 -35.85 32.93
CA GLN A 163 -18.74 -36.25 33.82
C GLN A 163 -19.34 -37.61 33.46
N LYS A 164 -19.50 -37.91 32.16
CA LYS A 164 -19.96 -39.23 31.72
C LYS A 164 -19.00 -40.35 32.13
N LEU A 165 -17.70 -40.13 31.96
CA LEU A 165 -16.68 -41.09 32.39
C LEU A 165 -16.71 -41.32 33.90
N GLU A 166 -16.94 -40.27 34.69
CA GLU A 166 -17.06 -40.39 36.15
C GLU A 166 -18.29 -41.20 36.55
N LEU A 167 -19.46 -40.93 35.95
CA LEU A 167 -20.68 -41.69 36.19
C LEU A 167 -20.53 -43.16 35.79
N GLU A 168 -19.86 -43.44 34.67
CA GLU A 168 -19.61 -44.80 34.21
C GLU A 168 -18.69 -45.58 35.17
N ARG A 169 -17.65 -44.93 35.70
CA ARG A 169 -16.80 -45.49 36.76
C ARG A 169 -17.59 -45.77 38.04
N ALA A 170 -18.40 -44.82 38.49
CA ALA A 170 -19.23 -44.98 39.68
C ALA A 170 -20.22 -46.14 39.52
N ARG A 171 -20.85 -46.26 38.34
CA ARG A 171 -21.73 -47.39 38.01
C ARG A 171 -20.99 -48.72 38.07
N TYR A 172 -19.79 -48.80 37.50
CA TYR A 172 -18.99 -50.02 37.54
C TYR A 172 -18.66 -50.45 38.98
N GLU A 173 -18.27 -49.51 39.85
CA GLU A 173 -17.97 -49.82 41.25
C GLU A 173 -19.20 -50.29 42.03
N LEU A 174 -20.37 -49.69 41.78
CA LEU A 174 -21.63 -50.16 42.36
C LEU A 174 -21.99 -51.57 41.90
N ASP A 175 -21.92 -51.84 40.59
CA ASP A 175 -22.21 -53.16 40.03
C ASP A 175 -21.25 -54.23 40.58
N LYS A 176 -19.97 -53.88 40.77
CA LYS A 176 -18.97 -54.75 41.40
C LYS A 176 -19.30 -55.04 42.86
N ALA A 177 -19.59 -54.00 43.65
CA ALA A 177 -19.94 -54.13 45.07
C ALA A 177 -21.22 -54.96 45.26
N GLU A 178 -22.22 -54.78 44.39
CA GLU A 178 -23.46 -55.56 44.42
C GLU A 178 -23.18 -57.05 44.18
N ARG A 179 -22.34 -57.39 43.20
CA ARG A 179 -21.94 -58.77 42.94
C ARG A 179 -21.21 -59.38 44.13
N GLU A 180 -20.23 -58.67 44.69
CA GLU A 180 -19.47 -59.13 45.86
C GLU A 180 -20.40 -59.35 47.07
N ALA A 181 -21.36 -58.46 47.31
CA ALA A 181 -22.35 -58.62 48.38
C ALA A 181 -23.24 -59.85 48.17
N ARG A 182 -23.72 -60.10 46.94
CA ARG A 182 -24.50 -61.30 46.60
C ARG A 182 -23.71 -62.58 46.86
N PHE A 183 -22.45 -62.64 46.42
CA PHE A 183 -21.58 -63.79 46.69
C PHE A 183 -21.34 -63.99 48.19
N ALA A 184 -21.16 -62.90 48.95
CA ALA A 184 -20.94 -62.98 50.40
C ALA A 184 -22.17 -63.54 51.14
N VAL A 185 -23.39 -63.15 50.71
CA VAL A 185 -24.64 -63.70 51.26
C VAL A 185 -24.77 -65.18 50.95
N GLU A 186 -24.60 -65.58 49.68
CA GLU A 186 -24.69 -67.00 49.26
C GLU A 186 -23.68 -67.89 50.02
N LYS A 187 -22.46 -67.38 50.24
CA LYS A 187 -21.44 -68.08 51.01
C LYS A 187 -21.88 -68.29 52.46
N LYS A 188 -22.38 -67.24 53.13
CA LYS A 188 -22.87 -67.32 54.51
C LYS A 188 -24.05 -68.28 54.63
N GLU A 189 -24.99 -68.25 53.69
CA GLU A 189 -26.13 -69.17 53.68
C GLU A 189 -25.68 -70.64 53.59
N ARG A 190 -24.71 -70.95 52.70
CA ARG A 190 -24.14 -72.30 52.62
C ARG A 190 -23.42 -72.71 53.90
N GLU A 191 -22.68 -71.80 54.53
CA GLU A 191 -21.99 -72.07 55.80
C GLU A 191 -22.99 -72.43 56.91
N VAL A 192 -24.05 -71.64 57.06
CA VAL A 192 -25.13 -71.90 58.04
C VAL A 192 -25.83 -73.23 57.77
N GLN A 193 -26.12 -73.56 56.51
CA GLN A 193 -26.71 -74.85 56.13
C GLN A 193 -25.80 -76.02 56.52
N MET A 194 -24.49 -75.92 56.27
CA MET A 194 -23.53 -76.95 56.65
C MET A 194 -23.40 -77.11 58.15
N GLU A 195 -23.41 -76.01 58.90
CA GLU A 195 -23.37 -76.01 60.36
C GLU A 195 -24.61 -76.70 60.94
N PHE A 196 -25.80 -76.40 60.42
CA PHE A 196 -27.05 -77.07 60.81
C PHE A 196 -26.99 -78.58 60.56
N MET A 197 -26.52 -79.01 59.38
CA MET A 197 -26.34 -80.43 59.07
C MET A 197 -25.35 -81.11 60.02
N ARG A 198 -24.22 -80.45 60.33
CA ARG A 198 -23.24 -80.96 61.28
C ARG A 198 -23.83 -81.13 62.67
N SER A 199 -24.53 -80.12 63.18
CA SER A 199 -25.19 -80.17 64.49
C SER A 199 -26.25 -81.28 64.58
N THR A 200 -27.02 -81.48 63.51
CA THR A 200 -28.01 -82.58 63.42
C THR A 200 -27.34 -83.95 63.48
N ILE A 201 -26.22 -84.15 62.78
CA ILE A 201 -25.45 -85.39 62.81
C ILE A 201 -24.87 -85.64 64.21
N GLU A 202 -24.34 -84.61 64.86
CA GLU A 202 -23.82 -84.68 66.23
C GLU A 202 -24.91 -85.07 67.23
N MET A 203 -26.11 -84.50 67.11
CA MET A 203 -27.27 -84.86 67.93
C MET A 203 -27.68 -86.32 67.71
N MET A 204 -27.77 -86.78 66.45
CA MET A 204 -28.10 -88.18 66.16
C MET A 204 -27.08 -89.16 66.76
N ARG A 205 -25.78 -88.82 66.73
CA ARG A 205 -24.72 -89.60 67.39
C ARG A 205 -24.82 -89.61 68.91
N ALA A 206 -25.28 -88.52 69.52
CA ALA A 206 -25.46 -88.44 70.97
C ALA A 206 -26.64 -89.30 71.45
N LEU A 207 -27.69 -89.45 70.63
CA LEU A 207 -28.87 -90.28 70.92
C LEU A 207 -28.65 -91.78 70.72
N THR A 208 -27.54 -92.19 70.09
CA THR A 208 -27.19 -93.60 69.85
C THR A 208 -26.14 -94.16 70.84
N LYS A 209 -25.87 -93.43 71.93
CA LYS A 209 -25.11 -93.89 73.11
C LYS A 209 -26.05 -94.08 74.29
#